data_AF-A0A434TGJ5-F1
#
_entry.id   AF-A0A434TGJ5-F1
#
_cell.length_a   1.000
_cell.length_b   1.000
_cell.length_c   1.000
_cell.angle_alpha   90.00
_cell.angle_beta   90.00
_cell.angle_gamma   90.00
#
_symmetry.space_group_name_H-M   'P 1'
#
loop_
_entity.id
_entity.type
_entity.pdbx_description
1 polymer ?
#
loop_
_entity_poly.entity_id
_entity_poly.type
_entity_poly.pdbx_seq_one_letter_code
_entity_poly.pdbx_strand_id
1 'polypeptide(L)'
;MLDTETRTPEPRFEALLQVRPHHLRSVQIERDFADPHASLYYVVTPFIRATAQRLADGFRSGSTARAWRLTGDYGSGKSSFALALARLGLAEKKLLPEELQDYSAARRLEPVLVVGEREPVGQSVLRALRATATRCFARIPRALNTALNVAPEPPHVVAALDALRAALIADGKAAGLLVILDELGKNLEFAAAQNQADDVYLLQHLAELAARSGDQPVMVVAIVHQAIAGYASQLTSAHRREWEKVAGRYEEVVFSPPLEQAATLIAAALDVDVDACSAPL
;
A
#
# COMPACT_ATOMS: atom_id res chain seq x y z
N MET A 1 28.29 55.90 28.90
CA MET A 1 27.06 55.56 28.16
C MET A 1 27.49 54.71 26.99
N LEU A 2 27.59 53.41 27.21
CA LEU A 2 27.90 52.39 26.21
C LEU A 2 26.76 51.39 26.35
N ASP A 3 25.84 51.43 25.39
CA ASP A 3 24.74 50.47 25.29
C ASP A 3 25.34 49.10 25.01
N THR A 4 25.42 48.27 26.05
CA THR A 4 25.62 46.84 25.90
C THR A 4 24.32 46.26 25.35
N GLU A 5 24.24 46.17 24.02
CA GLU A 5 23.28 45.30 23.35
C GLU A 5 23.45 43.88 23.89
N THR A 6 22.47 43.45 24.69
CA THR A 6 22.27 42.03 25.03
C THR A 6 21.93 41.30 23.75
N ARG A 7 22.96 40.79 23.08
CA ARG A 7 22.82 39.84 21.97
C ARG A 7 22.14 38.59 22.52
N THR A 8 20.84 38.43 22.28
CA THR A 8 20.12 37.18 22.53
C THR A 8 20.88 36.05 21.82
N PRO A 9 21.24 34.96 22.51
CA PRO A 9 21.96 33.87 21.88
C PRO A 9 21.10 33.31 20.74
N GLU A 10 21.63 33.32 19.52
CA GLU A 10 21.00 32.62 18.39
C GLU A 10 20.77 31.17 18.82
N PRO A 11 19.56 30.61 18.61
CA PRO A 11 19.32 29.22 18.90
C PRO A 11 20.35 28.39 18.14
N ARG A 12 21.04 27.49 18.85
CA ARG A 12 21.94 26.53 18.19
C ARG A 12 21.13 25.81 17.11
N PHE A 13 21.73 25.57 15.94
CA PHE A 13 21.06 24.91 14.81
C PHE A 13 20.29 23.64 15.19
N GLU A 14 20.79 22.89 16.18
CA GLU A 14 20.13 21.71 16.76
C GLU A 14 18.78 22.00 17.43
N ALA A 15 18.58 23.19 18.01
CA ALA A 15 17.34 23.60 18.67
C ALA A 15 16.24 24.02 17.67
N LEU A 16 16.60 24.25 16.39
CA LEU A 16 15.68 24.57 15.29
C LEU A 16 15.17 23.31 14.59
N LEU A 17 15.74 22.14 14.88
CA LEU A 17 15.42 20.87 14.25
C LEU A 17 14.65 19.96 15.22
N GLN A 18 13.35 19.78 14.99
CA GLN A 18 12.57 18.79 15.73
C GLN A 18 12.45 17.52 14.89
N VAL A 19 13.53 16.74 14.81
CA VAL A 19 13.53 15.51 14.00
C VAL A 19 12.45 14.55 14.50
N ARG A 20 11.37 14.40 13.73
CA ARG A 20 10.24 13.55 14.13
C ARG A 20 10.62 12.08 13.96
N PRO A 21 10.67 11.27 15.03
CA PRO A 21 11.13 9.88 14.96
C PRO A 21 10.31 9.00 14.01
N HIS A 22 9.04 9.37 13.79
CA HIS A 22 8.12 8.66 12.90
C HIS A 22 8.53 8.70 11.42
N HIS A 23 9.35 9.67 11.01
CA HIS A 23 9.86 9.80 9.64
C HIS A 23 11.18 9.05 9.40
N LEU A 24 11.85 8.61 10.45
CA LEU A 24 13.18 7.99 10.38
C LEU A 24 13.16 6.46 10.35
N ARG A 25 12.01 5.82 10.61
CA ARG A 25 11.89 4.36 10.63
C ARG A 25 11.25 3.83 9.35
N SER A 26 11.77 2.71 8.86
CA SER A 26 11.12 1.95 7.77
C SER A 26 9.73 1.50 8.20
N VAL A 27 8.74 1.75 7.34
CA VAL A 27 7.35 1.31 7.55
C VAL A 27 7.23 -0.17 7.25
N GLN A 28 6.60 -0.92 8.14
CA GLN A 28 6.19 -2.29 7.92
C GLN A 28 4.68 -2.38 8.00
N ILE A 29 4.03 -2.54 6.85
CA ILE A 29 2.59 -2.30 6.68
C ILE A 29 1.71 -3.12 7.63
N GLU A 30 2.03 -4.39 7.89
CA GLU A 30 1.22 -5.25 8.78
C GLU A 30 1.26 -4.77 10.22
N ARG A 31 2.44 -4.39 10.70
CA ARG A 31 2.67 -3.93 12.08
C ARG A 31 2.11 -2.53 12.28
N ASP A 32 2.46 -1.62 11.37
CA ASP A 32 2.15 -0.20 11.54
C ASP A 32 0.68 0.10 11.23
N PHE A 33 -0.03 -0.78 10.53
CA PHE A 33 -1.50 -0.71 10.40
C PHE A 33 -2.25 -0.93 11.73
N ALA A 34 -1.64 -1.61 12.71
CA ALA A 34 -2.23 -1.74 14.03
C ALA A 34 -2.22 -0.41 14.82
N ASP A 35 -1.35 0.53 14.45
CA ASP A 35 -1.28 1.87 15.04
C ASP A 35 -2.15 2.87 14.23
N PRO A 36 -3.30 3.32 14.75
CA PRO A 36 -4.18 4.27 14.06
C PRO A 36 -3.51 5.59 13.67
N HIS A 37 -2.46 5.98 14.40
CA HIS A 37 -1.78 7.27 14.22
C HIS A 37 -0.62 7.21 13.23
N ALA A 38 -0.18 6.01 12.81
CA ALA A 38 0.99 5.84 11.95
C ALA A 38 0.87 6.55 10.60
N SER A 39 -0.35 6.78 10.09
CA SER A 39 -0.59 7.47 8.82
C SER A 39 -0.84 8.97 8.96
N LEU A 40 -1.12 9.48 10.16
CA LEU A 40 -1.47 10.90 10.37
C LEU A 40 -0.32 11.84 10.04
N TYR A 41 0.90 11.38 10.27
CA TYR A 41 2.10 12.15 9.99
C TYR A 41 2.59 11.97 8.56
N TYR A 42 1.89 11.21 7.70
CA TYR A 42 2.35 11.00 6.34
C TYR A 42 2.38 12.31 5.55
N VAL A 43 3.55 12.69 5.03
CA VAL A 43 3.73 13.95 4.30
C VAL A 43 3.09 13.85 2.92
N VAL A 44 2.04 14.64 2.70
CA VAL A 44 1.27 14.60 1.45
C VAL A 44 1.85 15.58 0.44
N THR A 45 2.73 15.09 -0.43
CA THR A 45 3.25 15.89 -1.54
C THR A 45 2.23 15.99 -2.68
N PRO A 46 2.39 16.92 -3.64
CA PRO A 46 1.53 16.98 -4.82
C PRO A 46 1.49 15.67 -5.63
N PHE A 47 2.60 14.93 -5.70
CA PHE A 47 2.64 13.60 -6.33
C PHE A 47 1.76 12.59 -5.60
N ILE A 48 1.85 12.56 -4.27
CA ILE A 48 1.02 11.68 -3.43
C ILE A 48 -0.46 12.02 -3.59
N ARG A 49 -0.81 13.30 -3.58
CA ARG A 49 -2.19 13.77 -3.79
C ARG A 49 -2.73 13.29 -5.15
N ALA A 50 -1.99 13.51 -6.23
CA ALA A 50 -2.39 13.09 -7.57
C ALA A 50 -2.51 11.56 -7.68
N THR A 51 -1.61 10.83 -7.02
CA THR A 51 -1.65 9.36 -6.96
C THR A 51 -2.88 8.87 -6.19
N ALA A 52 -3.15 9.41 -5.01
CA ALA A 52 -4.32 9.08 -4.21
C ALA A 52 -5.62 9.38 -4.96
N GLN A 53 -5.70 10.53 -5.66
CA GLN A 53 -6.83 10.88 -6.50
C GLN A 53 -7.09 9.83 -7.59
N ARG A 54 -6.04 9.40 -8.31
CA ARG A 54 -6.16 8.36 -9.34
C ARG A 54 -6.63 7.03 -8.76
N LEU A 55 -6.08 6.61 -7.62
CA LEU A 55 -6.46 5.34 -6.99
C LEU A 55 -7.86 5.37 -6.37
N ALA A 56 -8.32 6.55 -5.92
CA ALA A 56 -9.66 6.72 -5.35
C ALA A 56 -10.79 6.39 -6.35
N ASP A 57 -10.50 6.47 -7.65
CA ASP A 57 -11.40 6.02 -8.71
C ASP A 57 -11.78 4.54 -8.58
N GLY A 58 -10.88 3.72 -8.06
CA GLY A 58 -11.11 2.31 -7.78
C GLY A 58 -12.15 2.07 -6.68
N PHE A 59 -12.35 3.02 -5.76
CA PHE A 59 -13.31 2.90 -4.66
C PHE A 59 -14.77 3.11 -5.09
N ARG A 60 -15.02 3.73 -6.24
CA ARG A 60 -16.39 4.01 -6.72
C ARG A 60 -17.11 2.73 -7.12
N SER A 61 -18.42 2.66 -6.88
CA SER A 61 -19.27 1.56 -7.37
C SER A 61 -19.19 1.44 -8.89
N GLY A 62 -19.16 0.21 -9.41
CA GLY A 62 -19.06 -0.05 -10.86
C GLY A 62 -17.72 0.30 -11.52
N SER A 63 -16.73 0.80 -10.77
CA SER A 63 -15.39 1.08 -11.32
C SER A 63 -14.67 -0.20 -11.74
N THR A 64 -14.04 -0.16 -12.92
CA THR A 64 -13.18 -1.23 -13.43
C THR A 64 -11.69 -0.96 -13.17
N ALA A 65 -11.33 0.29 -12.82
CA ALA A 65 -9.96 0.74 -12.53
C ALA A 65 -9.53 0.31 -11.12
N ARG A 66 -9.40 -1.00 -10.91
CA ARG A 66 -9.22 -1.61 -9.58
C ARG A 66 -7.99 -2.52 -9.47
N ALA A 67 -7.28 -2.77 -10.56
CA ALA A 67 -6.02 -3.49 -10.56
C ALA A 67 -4.88 -2.50 -10.83
N TRP A 68 -4.04 -2.26 -9.83
CA TRP A 68 -2.98 -1.25 -9.87
C TRP A 68 -1.61 -1.85 -9.61
N ARG A 69 -0.59 -1.33 -10.29
CA ARG A 69 0.82 -1.62 -10.01
C ARG A 69 1.54 -0.34 -9.63
N LEU A 70 2.22 -0.35 -8.48
CA LEU A 70 3.13 0.70 -8.07
C LEU A 70 4.57 0.21 -8.26
N THR A 71 5.30 0.87 -9.16
CA THR A 71 6.68 0.53 -9.49
C THR A 71 7.60 1.65 -9.03
N GLY A 72 8.63 1.37 -8.25
CA GLY A 72 9.66 2.38 -7.94
C GLY A 72 10.74 1.89 -6.99
N ASP A 73 11.87 2.58 -6.96
CA ASP A 73 13.07 2.13 -6.25
C ASP A 73 12.89 1.98 -4.73
N TYR A 74 13.80 1.25 -4.08
CA TYR A 74 13.84 1.18 -2.61
C TYR A 74 13.95 2.59 -2.01
N GLY A 75 13.25 2.80 -0.89
CA GLY A 75 13.25 4.10 -0.20
C GLY A 75 12.34 5.17 -0.82
N SER A 76 11.65 4.90 -1.92
CA SER A 76 10.77 5.90 -2.55
C SER A 76 9.48 6.23 -1.79
N GLY A 77 9.17 5.53 -0.69
CA GLY A 77 7.99 5.77 0.14
C GLY A 77 6.74 4.95 -0.22
N LYS A 78 6.85 3.93 -1.08
CA LYS A 78 5.74 3.06 -1.51
C LYS A 78 5.01 2.39 -0.34
N SER A 79 5.73 1.78 0.61
CA SER A 79 5.11 1.10 1.76
C SER A 79 4.40 2.08 2.71
N SER A 80 4.93 3.30 2.88
CA SER A 80 4.27 4.37 3.61
C SER A 80 2.98 4.82 2.91
N PHE A 81 3.02 4.97 1.57
CA PHE A 81 1.83 5.24 0.78
C PHE A 81 0.81 4.09 0.84
N ALA A 82 1.29 2.84 0.82
CA ALA A 82 0.44 1.65 0.94
C ALA A 82 -0.33 1.63 2.27
N LEU A 83 0.32 2.03 3.35
CA LEU A 83 -0.32 2.20 4.65
C LEU A 83 -1.40 3.30 4.62
N ALA A 84 -1.09 4.47 4.03
CA ALA A 84 -2.09 5.53 3.85
C ALA A 84 -3.26 5.09 2.95
N LEU A 85 -2.99 4.32 1.90
CA LEU A 85 -3.99 3.75 1.01
C LEU A 85 -4.90 2.74 1.72
N ALA A 86 -4.33 1.90 2.59
CA ALA A 86 -5.10 1.01 3.45
C ALA A 86 -6.09 1.82 4.33
N ARG A 87 -5.65 2.97 4.87
CA ARG A 87 -6.52 3.88 5.64
C ARG A 87 -7.58 4.56 4.76
N LEU A 88 -7.25 4.94 3.52
CA LEU A 88 -8.24 5.46 2.57
C LEU A 88 -9.39 4.48 2.36
N GLY A 89 -9.08 3.18 2.28
CA GLY A 89 -10.06 2.10 2.16
C GLY A 89 -10.97 1.92 3.38
N LEU A 90 -10.53 2.27 4.59
CA LEU A 90 -11.33 2.09 5.82
C LEU A 90 -12.56 3.02 5.90
N ALA A 91 -12.63 4.06 5.07
CA ALA A 91 -13.64 5.12 5.18
C ALA A 91 -13.59 5.90 6.51
N GLU A 92 -12.42 5.93 7.18
CA GLU A 92 -12.20 6.60 8.46
C GLU A 92 -11.32 7.86 8.28
N LYS A 93 -11.93 8.96 7.82
CA LYS A 93 -11.23 10.23 7.50
C LYS A 93 -10.31 10.73 8.61
N LYS A 94 -10.66 10.50 9.88
CA LYS A 94 -9.88 10.94 11.05
C LYS A 94 -8.51 10.26 11.18
N LEU A 95 -8.25 9.17 10.44
CA LEU A 95 -6.98 8.46 10.46
C LEU A 95 -6.03 8.92 9.34
N LEU A 96 -6.43 9.94 8.57
CA LEU A 96 -5.71 10.44 7.41
C LEU A 96 -5.30 11.90 7.62
N PRO A 97 -4.16 12.32 7.02
CA PRO A 97 -3.88 13.74 6.82
C PRO A 97 -5.05 14.42 6.12
N GLU A 98 -5.31 15.69 6.46
CA GLU A 98 -6.43 16.48 5.94
C GLU A 98 -6.48 16.46 4.41
N GLU A 99 -5.31 16.54 3.78
CA GLU A 99 -5.12 16.55 2.33
C GLU A 99 -5.59 15.28 1.63
N LEU A 100 -5.71 14.16 2.34
CA LEU A 100 -6.13 12.87 1.80
C LEU A 100 -7.58 12.51 2.13
N GLN A 101 -8.25 13.25 3.03
CA GLN A 101 -9.58 12.89 3.52
C GLN A 101 -10.65 12.88 2.41
N ASP A 102 -10.50 13.71 1.38
CA ASP A 102 -11.42 13.79 0.24
C ASP A 102 -11.33 12.58 -0.69
N TYR A 103 -10.23 11.83 -0.63
CA TYR A 103 -10.01 10.63 -1.45
C TYR A 103 -10.39 9.33 -0.71
N SER A 104 -10.87 9.44 0.54
CA SER A 104 -11.29 8.28 1.32
C SER A 104 -12.50 7.59 0.68
N ALA A 105 -12.52 6.26 0.73
CA ALA A 105 -13.62 5.48 0.20
C ALA A 105 -14.95 5.87 0.88
N ALA A 106 -16.03 5.95 0.09
CA ALA A 106 -17.36 6.25 0.63
C ALA A 106 -17.94 5.09 1.49
N ARG A 107 -17.48 3.87 1.21
CA ARG A 107 -17.81 2.66 1.98
C ARG A 107 -16.52 1.94 2.30
N ARG A 108 -16.44 1.32 3.47
CA ARG A 108 -15.27 0.56 3.91
C ARG A 108 -14.96 -0.58 2.94
N LEU A 109 -13.74 -0.60 2.41
CA LEU A 109 -13.09 -1.74 1.78
C LEU A 109 -12.05 -2.26 2.78
N GLU A 110 -12.21 -3.49 3.25
CA GLU A 110 -11.32 -4.04 4.28
C GLU A 110 -9.92 -4.27 3.69
N PRO A 111 -8.85 -3.70 4.28
CA PRO A 111 -7.50 -3.90 3.80
C PRO A 111 -6.99 -5.32 4.06
N VAL A 112 -6.63 -6.04 3.01
CA VAL A 112 -5.88 -7.30 3.08
C VAL A 112 -4.43 -6.97 2.77
N LEU A 113 -3.62 -6.90 3.82
CA LEU A 113 -2.20 -6.51 3.73
C LEU A 113 -1.35 -7.77 3.54
N VAL A 114 -0.74 -7.90 2.36
CA VAL A 114 0.13 -9.00 1.99
C VAL A 114 1.55 -8.46 1.91
N VAL A 115 2.45 -9.02 2.72
CA VAL A 115 3.89 -8.75 2.61
C VAL A 115 4.54 -9.93 1.90
N GLY A 116 5.22 -9.61 0.80
CA GLY A 116 5.88 -10.59 -0.03
C GLY A 116 7.09 -11.21 0.67
N GLU A 117 7.25 -12.51 0.47
CA GLU A 117 8.32 -13.32 1.02
C GLU A 117 8.90 -14.24 -0.07
N ARG A 118 10.01 -14.92 0.20
CA ARG A 118 10.60 -15.90 -0.73
C ARG A 118 9.82 -17.23 -0.71
N GLU A 119 8.56 -17.16 -1.12
CA GLU A 119 7.58 -18.24 -1.18
C GLU A 119 6.56 -17.97 -2.30
N PRO A 120 5.66 -18.91 -2.65
CA PRO A 120 4.60 -18.66 -3.62
C PRO A 120 3.69 -17.50 -3.20
N VAL A 121 3.23 -16.68 -4.16
CA VAL A 121 2.31 -15.55 -3.92
C VAL A 121 1.04 -16.04 -3.20
N GLY A 122 0.52 -17.20 -3.61
CA GLY A 122 -0.68 -17.78 -3.00
C GLY A 122 -0.54 -18.05 -1.50
N GLN A 123 0.67 -18.39 -1.04
CA GLN A 123 0.95 -18.63 0.37
C GLN A 123 0.92 -17.32 1.18
N SER A 124 1.57 -16.27 0.66
CA SER A 124 1.55 -14.95 1.30
C SER A 124 0.13 -14.37 1.36
N VAL A 125 -0.66 -14.53 0.29
CA VAL A 125 -2.06 -14.08 0.24
C VAL A 125 -2.92 -14.84 1.24
N LEU A 126 -2.84 -16.18 1.32
CA LEU A 126 -3.60 -16.96 2.31
C LEU A 126 -3.23 -16.59 3.75
N ARG A 127 -1.95 -16.34 4.03
CA ARG A 127 -1.49 -15.84 5.33
C ARG A 127 -2.17 -14.52 5.69
N ALA A 128 -2.19 -13.56 4.76
CA ALA A 128 -2.85 -12.26 4.94
C ALA A 128 -4.37 -12.37 5.12
N LEU A 129 -5.02 -13.26 4.36
CA LEU A 129 -6.47 -13.51 4.48
C LEU A 129 -6.82 -14.08 5.86
N ARG A 130 -6.00 -15.01 6.39
CA ARG A 130 -6.16 -15.53 7.75
C ARG A 130 -5.98 -14.44 8.81
N ALA A 131 -4.95 -13.61 8.69
CA ALA A 131 -4.72 -12.49 9.59
C ALA A 131 -5.90 -11.50 9.57
N THR A 132 -6.42 -11.18 8.38
CA THR A 132 -7.58 -10.30 8.20
C THR A 132 -8.85 -10.91 8.81
N ALA A 133 -9.08 -12.21 8.60
CA ALA A 133 -10.22 -12.91 9.20
C ALA A 133 -10.18 -12.86 10.74
N THR A 134 -9.02 -13.14 11.34
CA THR A 134 -8.85 -13.03 12.79
C THR A 134 -9.07 -11.60 13.32
N ARG A 135 -8.66 -10.58 12.54
CA ARG A 135 -8.89 -9.17 12.90
C ARG A 135 -10.37 -8.77 12.83
N CYS A 136 -11.12 -9.31 11.87
CA CYS A 136 -12.51 -8.89 11.59
C CYS A 136 -13.57 -9.73 12.30
N PHE A 137 -13.23 -10.93 12.76
CA PHE A 137 -14.20 -11.87 13.33
C PHE A 137 -13.67 -12.46 14.64
N ALA A 138 -14.39 -12.21 15.74
CA ALA A 138 -14.13 -12.90 17.01
C ALA A 138 -14.27 -14.43 16.87
N ARG A 139 -15.20 -14.87 16.01
CA ARG A 139 -15.34 -16.26 15.57
C ARG A 139 -15.47 -16.30 14.06
N ILE A 140 -14.47 -16.88 13.39
CA ILE A 140 -14.45 -17.00 11.93
C ILE A 140 -15.62 -17.90 11.47
N PRO A 141 -16.47 -17.45 10.52
CA PRO A 141 -17.53 -18.26 9.94
C PRO A 141 -17.00 -19.57 9.35
N ARG A 142 -17.75 -20.67 9.50
CA ARG A 142 -17.30 -22.01 9.09
C ARG A 142 -16.90 -22.07 7.61
N ALA A 143 -17.71 -21.48 6.72
CA ALA A 143 -17.44 -21.46 5.28
C ALA A 143 -16.11 -20.74 4.96
N LEU A 144 -15.88 -19.59 5.59
CA LEU A 144 -14.62 -18.85 5.48
C LEU A 144 -13.45 -19.67 6.02
N ASN A 145 -13.60 -20.27 7.21
CA ASN A 145 -12.54 -21.09 7.79
C ASN A 145 -12.17 -22.28 6.89
N THR A 146 -13.14 -22.94 6.26
CA THR A 146 -12.87 -24.00 5.28
C THR A 146 -12.10 -23.46 4.08
N ALA A 147 -12.50 -22.32 3.52
CA ALA A 147 -11.84 -21.71 2.37
C ALA A 147 -10.41 -21.21 2.69
N LEU A 148 -10.11 -20.85 3.94
CA LEU A 148 -8.78 -20.42 4.37
C LEU A 148 -7.78 -21.57 4.60
N ASN A 149 -8.27 -22.80 4.80
CA ASN A 149 -7.47 -23.98 5.15
C ASN A 149 -7.28 -24.91 3.94
N VAL A 150 -6.70 -24.36 2.88
CA VAL A 150 -6.50 -24.98 1.57
C VAL A 150 -5.06 -24.83 1.10
N ALA A 151 -4.68 -25.56 0.04
CA ALA A 151 -3.40 -25.38 -0.62
C ALA A 151 -3.31 -24.00 -1.29
N PRO A 152 -2.10 -23.40 -1.42
CA PRO A 152 -1.89 -22.06 -1.98
C PRO A 152 -2.00 -22.01 -3.51
N GLU A 153 -2.92 -22.78 -4.10
CA GLU A 153 -3.16 -22.81 -5.54
C GLU A 153 -4.09 -21.66 -5.97
N PRO A 154 -3.92 -21.10 -7.18
CA PRO A 154 -4.65 -19.90 -7.60
C PRO A 154 -6.18 -19.98 -7.44
N PRO A 155 -6.88 -21.07 -7.84
CA PRO A 155 -8.34 -21.16 -7.67
C PRO A 155 -8.77 -21.14 -6.21
N HIS A 156 -8.01 -21.80 -5.33
CA HIS A 156 -8.28 -21.87 -3.91
C HIS A 156 -8.07 -20.52 -3.22
N VAL A 157 -7.01 -19.79 -3.59
CA VAL A 157 -6.74 -18.44 -3.07
C VAL A 157 -7.85 -17.47 -3.44
N VAL A 158 -8.31 -17.49 -4.70
CA VAL A 158 -9.42 -16.65 -5.17
C VAL A 158 -10.72 -16.98 -4.42
N ALA A 159 -11.02 -18.28 -4.24
CA ALA A 159 -12.19 -18.71 -3.48
C ALA A 159 -12.12 -18.27 -2.00
N ALA A 160 -10.94 -18.30 -1.38
CA ALA A 160 -10.73 -17.82 -0.01
C ALA A 160 -10.97 -16.31 0.12
N LEU A 161 -10.48 -15.54 -0.86
CA LEU A 161 -10.70 -14.09 -0.93
C LEU A 161 -12.19 -13.77 -1.12
N ASP A 162 -12.88 -14.49 -2.02
CA ASP A 162 -14.32 -14.35 -2.22
C ASP A 162 -15.13 -14.71 -0.97
N ALA A 163 -14.75 -15.78 -0.27
CA ALA A 163 -15.37 -16.17 0.99
C ALA A 163 -15.19 -15.10 2.07
N LEU A 164 -14.01 -14.47 2.16
CA LEU A 164 -13.75 -13.39 3.11
C LEU A 164 -14.61 -12.17 2.79
N ARG A 165 -14.63 -11.76 1.52
CA ARG A 165 -15.47 -10.66 1.03
C ARG A 165 -16.95 -10.91 1.36
N ALA A 166 -17.46 -12.09 1.01
CA ALA A 166 -18.85 -12.45 1.25
C ALA A 166 -19.20 -12.43 2.76
N ALA A 167 -18.33 -12.95 3.61
CA ALA A 167 -18.51 -12.93 5.06
C ALA A 167 -18.54 -11.51 5.63
N LEU A 168 -17.65 -10.62 5.17
CA LEU A 168 -17.60 -9.23 5.61
C LEU A 168 -18.84 -8.43 5.19
N ILE A 169 -19.33 -8.67 3.97
CA ILE A 169 -20.53 -8.03 3.45
C ILE A 169 -21.77 -8.51 4.20
N ALA A 170 -21.88 -9.83 4.44
CA ALA A 170 -23.01 -10.42 5.17
C ALA A 170 -23.13 -9.88 6.61
N ASP A 171 -22.01 -9.67 7.29
CA ASP A 171 -21.96 -9.08 8.64
C ASP A 171 -22.06 -7.53 8.63
N GLY A 172 -22.16 -6.89 7.46
CA GLY A 172 -22.20 -5.43 7.34
C GLY A 172 -20.90 -4.71 7.73
N LYS A 173 -19.77 -5.43 7.79
CA LYS A 173 -18.47 -4.91 8.24
C LYS A 173 -17.72 -4.15 7.15
N ALA A 174 -17.86 -4.55 5.89
CA ALA A 174 -17.25 -3.89 4.75
C ALA A 174 -18.10 -4.10 3.49
N ALA A 175 -17.94 -3.21 2.51
CA ALA A 175 -18.56 -3.35 1.19
C ALA A 175 -17.71 -4.20 0.22
N GLY A 176 -16.43 -4.39 0.54
CA GLY A 176 -15.47 -5.02 -0.34
C GLY A 176 -14.10 -5.17 0.30
N LEU A 177 -13.08 -5.43 -0.52
CA LEU A 177 -11.69 -5.65 -0.12
C LEU A 177 -10.74 -4.71 -0.86
N LEU A 178 -9.69 -4.30 -0.15
CA LEU A 178 -8.52 -3.64 -0.71
C LEU A 178 -7.29 -4.51 -0.44
N VAL A 179 -6.87 -5.26 -1.45
CA VAL A 179 -5.71 -6.17 -1.37
C VAL A 179 -4.46 -5.40 -1.76
N ILE A 180 -3.52 -5.29 -0.83
CA ILE A 180 -2.24 -4.61 -1.03
C ILE A 180 -1.14 -5.67 -0.95
N LEU A 181 -0.44 -5.88 -2.06
CA LEU A 181 0.70 -6.79 -2.18
C LEU A 181 1.98 -5.95 -2.11
N ASP A 182 2.51 -5.75 -0.90
CA ASP A 182 3.76 -5.04 -0.69
C ASP A 182 4.97 -5.98 -0.83
N GLU A 183 6.09 -5.45 -1.29
CA GLU A 183 7.31 -6.21 -1.63
C GLU A 183 7.06 -7.47 -2.48
N LEU A 184 6.09 -7.43 -3.38
CA LEU A 184 5.69 -8.56 -4.21
C LEU A 184 6.88 -9.16 -4.99
N GLY A 185 7.89 -8.34 -5.30
CA GLY A 185 9.12 -8.75 -5.98
C GLY A 185 9.79 -9.98 -5.37
N LYS A 186 9.76 -10.16 -4.03
CA LYS A 186 10.33 -11.35 -3.37
C LYS A 186 9.64 -12.65 -3.79
N ASN A 187 8.31 -12.63 -3.90
CA ASN A 187 7.57 -13.79 -4.40
C ASN A 187 7.88 -14.02 -5.88
N LEU A 188 7.98 -12.97 -6.69
CA LEU A 188 8.26 -13.09 -8.12
C LEU A 188 9.67 -13.65 -8.38
N GLU A 189 10.66 -13.24 -7.58
CA GLU A 189 12.02 -13.80 -7.59
C GLU A 189 12.00 -15.30 -7.26
N PHE A 190 11.24 -15.70 -6.25
CA PHE A 190 11.05 -17.10 -5.88
C PHE A 190 10.39 -17.89 -7.02
N ALA A 191 9.30 -17.38 -7.60
CA ALA A 191 8.59 -18.01 -8.71
C ALA A 191 9.50 -18.20 -9.93
N ALA A 192 10.31 -17.18 -10.25
CA ALA A 192 11.27 -17.24 -11.34
C ALA A 192 12.36 -18.29 -11.10
N ALA A 193 12.90 -18.37 -9.88
CA ALA A 193 13.93 -19.35 -9.53
C ALA A 193 13.41 -20.79 -9.56
N GLN A 194 12.15 -21.01 -9.22
CA GLN A 194 11.53 -22.34 -9.18
C GLN A 194 10.82 -22.75 -10.48
N ASN A 195 10.84 -21.90 -11.52
CA ASN A 195 10.03 -22.06 -12.74
C ASN A 195 8.53 -22.31 -12.46
N GLN A 196 8.00 -21.73 -11.38
CA GLN A 196 6.59 -21.88 -11.02
C GLN A 196 5.74 -20.91 -11.84
N ALA A 197 4.89 -21.44 -12.72
CA ALA A 197 3.97 -20.63 -13.51
C ALA A 197 2.73 -20.18 -12.69
N ASP A 198 2.43 -20.86 -11.59
CA ASP A 198 1.18 -20.70 -10.82
C ASP A 198 1.01 -19.29 -10.23
N ASP A 199 2.10 -18.63 -9.83
CA ASP A 199 2.05 -17.27 -9.27
C ASP A 199 1.61 -16.21 -10.29
N VAL A 200 2.00 -16.40 -11.56
CA VAL A 200 1.58 -15.53 -12.67
C VAL A 200 0.08 -15.64 -12.90
N TYR A 201 -0.42 -16.88 -12.88
CA TYR A 201 -1.85 -17.16 -13.01
C TYR A 201 -2.64 -16.56 -11.84
N LEU A 202 -2.14 -16.62 -10.61
CA LEU A 202 -2.79 -15.97 -9.48
C LEU A 202 -2.90 -14.46 -9.67
N LEU A 203 -1.81 -13.78 -10.07
CA LEU A 203 -1.85 -12.34 -10.34
C LEU A 203 -2.83 -11.99 -11.46
N GLN A 204 -2.97 -12.83 -12.49
CA GLN A 204 -3.99 -12.66 -13.51
C GLN A 204 -5.40 -12.75 -12.92
N HIS A 205 -5.68 -13.80 -12.15
CA HIS A 205 -6.99 -14.01 -11.54
C HIS A 205 -7.37 -12.87 -10.58
N LEU A 206 -6.41 -12.34 -9.82
CA LEU A 206 -6.62 -11.18 -8.97
C LEU A 206 -6.99 -9.92 -9.78
N ALA A 207 -6.32 -9.67 -10.91
CA ALA A 207 -6.65 -8.55 -11.78
C ALA A 207 -8.05 -8.68 -12.39
N GLU A 208 -8.39 -9.86 -12.88
CA GLU A 208 -9.71 -10.16 -13.46
C GLU A 208 -10.82 -10.03 -12.42
N LEU A 209 -10.58 -10.54 -11.20
CA LEU A 209 -11.51 -10.38 -10.09
C LEU A 209 -11.73 -8.90 -9.76
N ALA A 210 -10.64 -8.11 -9.71
CA ALA A 210 -10.72 -6.69 -9.41
C ALA A 210 -11.56 -5.94 -10.44
N ALA A 211 -11.30 -6.15 -11.73
CA ALA A 211 -12.01 -5.50 -12.83
C ALA A 211 -13.51 -5.86 -12.89
N ARG A 212 -13.89 -7.10 -12.53
CA ARG A 212 -15.29 -7.59 -12.58
C ARG A 212 -16.06 -7.45 -11.26
N SER A 213 -15.47 -6.83 -10.24
CA SER A 213 -16.01 -6.86 -8.87
C SER A 213 -17.27 -6.00 -8.65
N GLY A 214 -17.64 -5.14 -9.61
CA GLY A 214 -18.94 -4.43 -9.61
C GLY A 214 -19.20 -3.64 -8.32
N ASP A 215 -20.35 -3.88 -7.70
CA ASP A 215 -20.79 -3.20 -6.47
C ASP A 215 -20.26 -3.83 -5.17
N GLN A 216 -19.55 -4.96 -5.27
CA GLN A 216 -18.84 -5.60 -4.15
C GLN A 216 -17.33 -5.50 -4.39
N PRO A 217 -16.75 -4.29 -4.23
CA PRO A 217 -15.43 -3.98 -4.74
C PRO A 217 -14.32 -4.92 -4.25
N VAL A 218 -13.47 -5.33 -5.18
CA VAL A 218 -12.14 -5.87 -4.88
C VAL A 218 -11.16 -5.00 -5.62
N MET A 219 -10.33 -4.28 -4.88
CA MET A 219 -9.23 -3.49 -5.43
C MET A 219 -7.93 -4.20 -5.09
N VAL A 220 -7.04 -4.36 -6.07
CA VAL A 220 -5.75 -5.04 -5.93
C VAL A 220 -4.65 -4.06 -6.29
N VAL A 221 -3.66 -3.94 -5.41
CA VAL A 221 -2.57 -2.99 -5.52
C VAL A 221 -1.26 -3.75 -5.34
N ALA A 222 -0.55 -3.99 -6.43
CA ALA A 222 0.72 -4.70 -6.44
C ALA A 222 1.90 -3.72 -6.40
N ILE A 223 2.78 -3.86 -5.42
CA ILE A 223 3.93 -2.96 -5.21
C ILE A 223 5.21 -3.72 -5.52
N VAL A 224 6.01 -3.17 -6.44
CA VAL A 224 7.28 -3.76 -6.89
C VAL A 224 8.40 -2.73 -6.95
N HIS A 225 9.64 -3.18 -6.79
CA HIS A 225 10.81 -2.29 -6.76
C HIS A 225 11.30 -1.91 -8.16
N GLN A 226 11.25 -2.86 -9.07
CA GLN A 226 11.64 -2.67 -10.46
C GLN A 226 10.49 -3.11 -11.37
N ALA A 227 10.55 -2.69 -12.63
CA ALA A 227 9.63 -3.19 -13.63
C ALA A 227 9.63 -4.72 -13.61
N ILE A 228 8.46 -5.33 -13.81
CA ILE A 228 8.28 -6.79 -13.74
C ILE A 228 9.25 -7.54 -14.67
N ALA A 229 9.67 -6.91 -15.77
CA ALA A 229 10.69 -7.42 -16.69
C ALA A 229 12.03 -7.77 -16.02
N GLY A 230 12.42 -7.08 -14.94
CA GLY A 230 13.64 -7.37 -14.18
C GLY A 230 13.60 -8.75 -13.51
N TYR A 231 12.45 -9.11 -12.94
CA TYR A 231 12.21 -10.42 -12.31
C TYR A 231 12.08 -11.55 -13.35
N ALA A 232 11.60 -11.23 -14.55
CA ALA A 232 11.46 -12.17 -15.66
C ALA A 232 12.73 -12.36 -16.51
N SER A 233 13.86 -11.80 -16.09
CA SER A 233 15.13 -11.89 -16.82
C SER A 233 15.65 -13.33 -16.93
N GLN A 234 15.46 -14.14 -15.88
CA GLN A 234 15.88 -15.56 -15.84
C GLN A 234 14.84 -16.52 -16.43
N LEU A 235 13.64 -16.03 -16.78
CA LEU A 235 12.57 -16.85 -17.32
C LEU A 235 12.76 -17.12 -18.82
N THR A 236 12.18 -18.23 -19.28
CA THR A 236 12.06 -18.54 -20.71
C THR A 236 11.29 -17.45 -21.45
N SER A 237 11.52 -17.29 -22.76
CA SER A 237 10.82 -16.31 -23.59
C SER A 237 9.30 -16.50 -23.61
N ALA A 238 8.80 -17.73 -23.39
CA ALA A 238 7.38 -18.01 -23.28
C ALA A 238 6.80 -17.49 -21.96
N HIS A 239 7.44 -17.80 -20.83
CA HIS A 239 7.02 -17.30 -19.53
C HIS A 239 7.07 -15.77 -19.48
N ARG A 240 8.15 -15.13 -19.98
CA ARG A 240 8.25 -13.66 -20.00
C ARG A 240 7.07 -12.98 -20.70
N ARG A 241 6.58 -13.54 -21.82
CA ARG A 241 5.40 -13.02 -22.51
C ARG A 241 4.12 -13.14 -21.69
N GLU A 242 3.94 -14.24 -20.96
CA GLU A 242 2.80 -14.37 -20.04
C GLU A 242 2.86 -13.34 -18.91
N TRP A 243 4.06 -13.11 -18.37
CA TRP A 243 4.29 -12.05 -17.38
C TRP A 243 3.95 -10.65 -17.92
N GLU A 244 4.39 -10.31 -19.12
CA GLU A 244 4.07 -9.03 -19.77
C GLU A 244 2.57 -8.85 -19.99
N LYS A 245 1.87 -9.92 -20.41
CA LYS A 245 0.40 -9.90 -20.54
C LYS A 245 -0.29 -9.65 -19.21
N VAL A 246 0.15 -10.30 -18.14
CA VAL A 246 -0.43 -10.10 -16.79
C VAL A 246 -0.13 -8.70 -16.27
N ALA A 247 1.11 -8.22 -16.45
CA ALA A 247 1.51 -6.86 -16.11
C ALA A 247 0.62 -5.81 -16.79
N GLY A 248 0.27 -5.99 -18.07
CA GLY A 248 -0.59 -5.08 -18.81
C GLY A 248 -2.05 -5.01 -18.32
N ARG A 249 -2.47 -5.91 -17.43
CA ARG A 249 -3.81 -5.88 -16.79
C ARG A 249 -3.87 -4.98 -15.57
N TYR A 250 -2.72 -4.53 -15.08
CA TYR A 250 -2.61 -3.60 -13.97
C TYR A 250 -2.30 -2.21 -14.50
N GLU A 251 -3.07 -1.21 -14.07
CA GLU A 251 -2.75 0.19 -14.34
C GLU A 251 -1.49 0.59 -13.57
N GLU A 252 -0.52 1.19 -14.27
CA GLU A 252 0.76 1.54 -13.66
C GLU A 252 0.79 2.96 -13.09
N VAL A 253 1.35 3.03 -11.88
CA VAL A 253 1.86 4.25 -11.27
C VAL A 253 3.36 4.07 -11.04
N VAL A 254 4.17 4.85 -11.75
CA VAL A 254 5.61 4.94 -11.51
C VAL A 254 5.82 5.84 -10.28
N PHE A 255 6.25 5.23 -9.18
CA PHE A 255 6.48 5.87 -7.89
C PHE A 255 7.87 6.48 -7.82
N SER A 256 8.04 7.56 -8.57
CA SER A 256 9.24 8.39 -8.63
C SER A 256 8.86 9.84 -8.31
N PRO A 257 8.75 10.20 -7.02
CA PRO A 257 8.45 11.58 -6.65
C PRO A 257 9.59 12.51 -7.13
N PRO A 258 9.27 13.69 -7.71
CA PRO A 258 10.27 14.65 -8.15
C PRO A 258 11.24 15.07 -7.03
N LEU A 259 12.47 15.42 -7.38
CA LEU A 259 13.52 15.77 -6.40
C LEU A 259 13.12 16.96 -5.52
N GLU A 260 12.37 17.92 -6.07
CA GLU A 260 11.85 19.08 -5.34
C GLU A 260 10.93 18.66 -4.19
N GLN A 261 10.23 17.53 -4.36
CA GLN A 261 9.39 16.96 -3.30
C GLN A 261 10.22 16.18 -2.29
N ALA A 262 11.38 15.64 -2.66
CA ALA A 262 12.33 15.09 -1.69
C ALA A 262 12.81 16.18 -0.71
N ALA A 263 13.04 17.41 -1.19
CA ALA A 263 13.34 18.55 -0.31
C ALA A 263 12.19 18.86 0.65
N THR A 264 10.94 18.76 0.20
CA THR A 264 9.74 18.91 1.06
C THR A 264 9.70 17.82 2.14
N LEU A 265 10.00 16.57 1.77
CA LEU A 265 10.06 15.45 2.73
C LEU A 265 11.18 15.63 3.75
N ILE A 266 12.35 16.11 3.33
CA ILE A 266 13.48 16.42 4.22
C ILE A 266 13.09 17.55 5.18
N ALA A 267 12.51 18.65 4.67
CA ALA A 267 12.06 19.76 5.51
C ALA A 267 11.01 19.32 6.54
N ALA A 268 10.03 18.50 6.12
CA ALA A 268 9.02 17.96 7.02
C ALA A 268 9.59 16.97 8.06
N ALA A 269 10.58 16.15 7.68
CA ALA A 269 11.25 15.24 8.60
C ALA A 269 12.10 15.98 9.65
N LEU A 270 12.68 17.11 9.25
CA LEU A 270 13.46 18.00 10.11
C LEU A 270 12.57 18.88 11.01
N ASP A 271 11.27 19.03 10.67
CA ASP A 271 10.27 19.85 11.36
C ASP A 271 10.86 21.19 11.80
N VAL A 272 11.43 21.89 10.82
CA VAL A 272 12.18 23.12 11.06
C VAL A 272 11.21 24.20 11.55
N ASP A 273 11.48 24.75 12.73
CA ASP A 273 10.77 25.92 13.24
C ASP A 273 11.21 27.15 12.44
N VAL A 274 10.52 27.38 11.31
CA VAL A 274 10.78 28.50 10.41
C VAL A 274 10.45 29.85 11.04
N ASP A 275 9.63 29.90 12.08
CA ASP A 275 9.34 31.13 12.83
C ASP A 275 10.47 31.46 13.81
N ALA A 276 11.23 30.46 14.26
CA ALA A 276 12.46 30.63 15.02
C ALA A 276 13.70 30.89 14.14
N CYS A 277 13.60 30.71 12.81
CA CYS A 277 14.63 31.13 11.87
C CYS A 277 14.62 32.66 11.72
N SER A 278 15.77 33.29 11.89
CA SER A 278 15.94 34.72 11.61
C SER A 278 15.58 35.01 10.15
N ALA A 279 14.84 36.10 9.92
CA ALA A 279 14.35 36.50 8.61
C ALA A 279 15.48 36.54 7.55
N PRO A 280 15.19 36.19 6.28
CA PRO A 280 16.21 36.24 5.24
C PRO A 280 16.75 37.67 5.10
N LEU A 281 18.08 37.81 5.17
CA LEU A 281 18.82 39.04 4.87
C LEU A 281 18.58 39.50 3.42
#